data_AF-A0AAV6WNN4-F1
#
_entry.id   AF-A0AAV6WNN4-F1
#
_cell.length_a   1.000
_cell.length_b   1.000
_cell.length_c   1.000
_cell.angle_alpha   90.00
_cell.angle_beta   90.00
_cell.angle_gamma   90.00
#
_symmetry.space_group_name_H-M   'P 1'
#
loop_
_entity.id
_entity.type
_entity.pdbx_description
1 polymer ?
#
loop_
_entity_poly.entity_id
_entity_poly.type
_entity_poly.pdbx_seq_one_letter_code
_entity_poly.pdbx_strand_id
1 'polypeptide(L)'
;MSYNLNSRSHISVRGRSPVDLRSPRVDLIQTFRKNKVILRVQHIEERREQCPNVRRVRTSSSMATRDPHRSSKKVTAATSSLASRLLLSLLCLVSLFLCFSLFRNDTASPSLAYSALPENNNCNYTDGRWIHDPTVRSPPRYDHTCKEIFKGWNCIAGNKSNAVDLLKWRWKPNGCDLPPFDPLRFLQNFRDNNIGFVGDSLNRNMFVSLFCALKRVSPEVKKWRPVGADRGFTFVKYNLTIVYHRTNLLARYGRWSASNSGGTLESLGYKEGYRIDVDLPDGTWVEAPHFHDILIFNTGHWWWAPSKFDPVKSPMLFFEKGVPLTPPISPDAGLDMVLAHMVSFVQKMARPNANLFFRTQSPRHFEGGDWYQGGSCPRLQPLAPQVVEEFFSLKNNGTNVETRLVNQHLDKALKGTNFQLLDITHISEFRADAHPSAAGGKRHDDCMHWCLPGLTDTWNDLFIAHLNRIRVRN
;
A
#
# COMPACT_ATOMS: atom_id res chain seq x y z
N MET A 1 37.45 31.50 70.46
CA MET A 1 38.58 30.57 70.36
C MET A 1 38.76 30.26 68.88
N SER A 2 39.48 31.08 68.10
CA SER A 2 40.96 31.06 67.86
C SER A 2 41.37 29.70 67.23
N TYR A 3 41.87 29.55 66.01
CA TYR A 3 42.95 30.21 65.22
C TYR A 3 42.66 30.05 63.69
N ASN A 4 42.88 30.99 62.73
CA ASN A 4 44.12 31.53 62.10
C ASN A 4 45.11 30.44 61.60
N LEU A 5 45.59 30.34 60.34
CA LEU A 5 46.27 31.32 59.47
C LEU A 5 46.46 30.83 58.00
N ASN A 6 46.72 31.81 57.13
CA ASN A 6 47.12 31.84 55.71
C ASN A 6 48.15 30.81 55.19
N SER A 7 48.09 30.53 53.87
CA SER A 7 49.22 30.77 52.95
C SER A 7 48.78 30.86 51.46
N ARG A 8 49.36 31.81 50.73
CA ARG A 8 49.29 32.02 49.27
C ARG A 8 50.46 31.30 48.59
N SER A 9 50.28 30.82 47.35
CA SER A 9 51.32 30.95 46.31
C SER A 9 50.78 30.74 44.88
N HIS A 10 51.59 31.20 43.92
CA HIS A 10 51.32 31.71 42.58
C HIS A 10 51.14 30.71 41.41
N ILE A 11 50.36 31.15 40.41
CA ILE A 11 50.57 31.14 38.93
C ILE A 11 50.74 29.79 38.18
N SER A 12 49.82 29.51 37.24
CA SER A 12 50.15 29.42 35.79
C SER A 12 48.90 29.35 34.92
N VAL A 13 48.76 30.31 34.01
CA VAL A 13 47.78 30.37 32.94
C VAL A 13 48.26 29.49 31.78
N ARG A 14 47.44 28.55 31.29
CA ARG A 14 47.58 27.99 29.93
C ARG A 14 46.22 27.94 29.24
N GLY A 15 46.24 28.42 27.99
CA GLY A 15 45.09 28.83 27.21
C GLY A 15 44.16 27.73 26.74
N ARG A 16 42.95 28.20 26.39
CA ARG A 16 41.89 27.47 25.68
C ARG A 16 42.23 27.37 24.20
N SER A 17 41.95 26.21 23.62
CA SER A 17 41.68 26.01 22.19
C SER A 17 40.42 25.15 22.06
N PRO A 18 39.67 25.28 20.95
CA PRO A 18 38.23 25.05 20.92
C PRO A 18 37.86 23.57 20.83
N VAL A 19 36.76 23.21 21.50
CA VAL A 19 36.15 21.87 21.47
C VAL A 19 35.41 21.71 20.14
N ASP A 20 35.87 20.75 19.34
CA ASP A 20 35.27 20.26 18.09
C ASP A 20 33.95 19.51 18.42
N LEU A 21 32.83 20.02 17.90
CA LEU A 21 31.50 19.39 18.03
C LEU A 21 31.39 18.25 17.01
N ARG A 22 31.69 17.02 17.41
CA ARG A 22 31.33 15.81 16.65
C ARG A 22 30.16 15.07 17.30
N SER A 23 29.10 14.94 16.50
CA SER A 23 27.90 14.15 16.75
C SER A 23 28.23 12.66 17.00
N PRO A 24 27.58 11.97 17.95
CA PRO A 24 27.81 10.54 18.15
C PRO A 24 27.14 9.73 17.03
N ARG A 25 27.95 8.97 16.28
CA ARG A 25 27.50 7.85 15.44
C ARG A 25 27.00 6.74 16.36
N VAL A 26 25.78 6.26 16.12
CA VAL A 26 25.25 5.07 16.79
C VAL A 26 25.78 3.84 16.05
N ASP A 27 26.75 3.13 16.64
CA ASP A 27 27.25 1.85 16.15
C ASP A 27 26.24 0.73 16.45
N LEU A 28 25.35 0.45 15.48
CA LEU A 28 24.37 -0.65 15.55
C LEU A 28 24.99 -2.06 15.38
N ILE A 29 26.31 -2.16 15.26
CA ILE A 29 27.03 -3.40 14.91
C ILE A 29 27.27 -4.31 16.15
N GLN A 30 27.21 -3.78 17.37
CA GLN A 30 27.55 -4.56 18.57
C GLN A 30 26.43 -5.45 19.14
N THR A 31 25.17 -5.28 18.72
CA THR A 31 24.05 -6.04 19.31
C THR A 31 23.83 -7.43 18.67
N PHE A 32 24.51 -7.77 17.57
CA PHE A 32 24.27 -9.02 16.82
C PHE A 32 25.21 -10.19 17.16
N ARG A 33 26.09 -10.05 18.16
CA ARG A 33 26.90 -11.16 18.68
C ARG A 33 26.26 -11.78 19.93
N LYS A 34 25.10 -12.41 19.79
CA LYS A 34 24.63 -13.49 20.68
C LYS A 34 23.46 -14.21 20.01
N ASN A 35 23.48 -15.54 20.08
CA ASN A 35 22.51 -16.52 19.55
C ASN A 35 22.81 -17.07 18.14
N LYS A 36 23.70 -18.08 18.13
CA LYS A 36 23.75 -19.15 17.13
C LYS A 36 22.58 -20.13 17.38
N VAL A 37 22.22 -20.88 16.31
CA VAL A 37 21.28 -22.04 16.26
C VAL A 37 19.82 -21.55 16.13
N ILE A 38 19.00 -21.77 15.08
CA ILE A 38 18.79 -22.86 14.11
C ILE A 38 18.18 -22.25 12.82
N LEU A 39 18.62 -22.64 11.61
CA LEU A 39 17.82 -22.48 10.39
C LEU A 39 18.03 -23.67 9.44
N ARG A 40 17.00 -24.50 9.29
CA ARG A 40 16.80 -25.35 8.13
C ARG A 40 15.32 -25.26 7.77
N VAL A 41 15.03 -24.58 6.66
CA VAL A 41 13.88 -24.66 5.72
C VAL A 41 13.69 -23.26 5.13
N GLN A 42 14.37 -22.98 4.02
CA GLN A 42 14.00 -21.89 3.12
C GLN A 42 14.53 -22.16 1.71
N HIS A 43 13.90 -23.13 1.07
CA HIS A 43 13.88 -23.28 -0.37
C HIS A 43 12.51 -23.87 -0.70
N ILE A 44 11.82 -23.30 -1.69
CA ILE A 44 10.40 -23.53 -2.05
C ILE A 44 9.44 -22.56 -1.35
N GLU A 45 9.45 -21.28 -1.75
CA GLU A 45 8.23 -20.46 -1.68
C GLU A 45 8.19 -19.30 -2.71
N GLU A 46 9.31 -18.97 -3.36
CA GLU A 46 9.34 -17.96 -4.45
C GLU A 46 8.77 -18.44 -5.81
N ARG A 47 8.29 -19.69 -5.94
CA ARG A 47 7.77 -20.23 -7.22
C ARG A 47 6.24 -20.24 -7.38
N ARG A 48 5.46 -19.76 -6.41
CA ARG A 48 3.97 -19.83 -6.47
C ARG A 48 3.25 -18.54 -6.88
N GLU A 49 3.98 -17.49 -7.28
CA GLU A 49 3.39 -16.27 -7.86
C GLU A 49 3.73 -16.06 -9.35
N GLN A 50 4.00 -17.14 -10.10
CA GLN A 50 4.05 -17.10 -11.57
C GLN A 50 2.85 -17.85 -12.16
N CYS A 51 2.03 -17.12 -12.92
CA CYS A 51 0.87 -17.65 -13.65
C CYS A 51 1.28 -18.78 -14.63
N PRO A 52 0.56 -19.91 -14.71
CA PRO A 52 0.67 -20.80 -15.85
C PRO A 52 -0.28 -20.38 -16.97
N ASN A 53 0.27 -20.30 -18.19
CA ASN A 53 -0.43 -20.18 -19.46
C ASN A 53 -1.42 -21.34 -19.67
N VAL A 54 -2.67 -21.03 -20.01
CA VAL A 54 -3.66 -22.02 -20.43
C VAL A 54 -3.48 -22.29 -21.93
N ARG A 55 -2.93 -23.46 -22.27
CA ARG A 55 -3.03 -24.03 -23.63
C ARG A 55 -4.37 -24.75 -23.78
N ARG A 56 -5.13 -24.38 -24.81
CA ARG A 56 -6.29 -25.12 -25.32
C ARG A 56 -5.85 -26.50 -25.81
N VAL A 57 -6.56 -27.54 -25.40
CA VAL A 57 -6.61 -28.82 -26.10
C VAL A 57 -8.06 -29.11 -26.46
N ARG A 58 -8.32 -29.23 -27.76
CA ARG A 58 -9.54 -29.82 -28.34
C ARG A 58 -9.41 -31.34 -28.23
N THR A 59 -10.48 -32.01 -27.85
CA THR A 59 -10.75 -33.38 -28.31
C THR A 59 -12.24 -33.54 -28.60
N SER A 60 -12.49 -34.24 -29.69
CA SER A 60 -13.79 -34.50 -30.33
C SER A 60 -14.10 -36.00 -30.30
N SER A 61 -15.42 -36.29 -30.26
CA SER A 61 -16.09 -37.49 -30.78
C SER A 61 -15.99 -38.81 -30.00
N SER A 62 -17.14 -39.36 -29.63
CA SER A 62 -17.69 -40.55 -30.32
C SER A 62 -19.17 -40.79 -29.97
N MET A 63 -19.94 -41.11 -31.01
CA MET A 63 -21.34 -41.57 -31.01
C MET A 63 -21.52 -42.93 -30.34
N ALA A 64 -22.72 -43.16 -29.77
CA ALA A 64 -23.36 -44.47 -29.77
C ALA A 64 -24.90 -44.32 -29.74
N THR A 65 -25.52 -45.02 -30.68
CA THR A 65 -26.95 -45.14 -31.00
C THR A 65 -27.69 -46.13 -30.09
N ARG A 66 -28.99 -45.92 -29.81
CA ARG A 66 -30.05 -46.95 -29.93
C ARG A 66 -31.48 -46.41 -29.65
N ASP A 67 -32.33 -46.76 -30.62
CA ASP A 67 -33.79 -46.83 -30.83
C ASP A 67 -34.90 -46.30 -29.87
N PRO A 68 -36.12 -46.04 -30.44
CA PRO A 68 -37.20 -45.31 -29.78
C PRO A 68 -38.36 -46.22 -29.30
N HIS A 69 -38.91 -45.92 -28.12
CA HIS A 69 -40.22 -46.44 -27.70
C HIS A 69 -41.31 -45.38 -27.86
N ARG A 70 -42.23 -45.69 -28.78
CA ARG A 70 -43.50 -45.03 -29.07
C ARG A 70 -44.49 -45.28 -27.93
N SER A 71 -45.03 -44.22 -27.32
CA SER A 71 -46.23 -44.30 -26.48
C SER A 71 -47.18 -43.17 -26.85
N SER A 72 -48.33 -43.57 -27.38
CA SER A 72 -49.49 -42.75 -27.72
C SER A 72 -50.22 -42.32 -26.45
N LYS A 73 -50.45 -41.02 -26.26
CA LYS A 73 -51.47 -40.52 -25.34
C LYS A 73 -52.36 -39.50 -26.05
N LYS A 74 -53.66 -39.82 -26.03
CA LYS A 74 -54.79 -39.10 -26.60
C LYS A 74 -54.89 -37.69 -26.00
N VAL A 75 -55.02 -36.68 -26.86
CA VAL A 75 -55.41 -35.32 -26.48
C VAL A 75 -56.93 -35.23 -26.61
N THR A 76 -57.62 -35.07 -25.49
CA THR A 76 -59.03 -34.69 -25.44
C THR A 76 -59.13 -33.16 -25.59
N ALA A 77 -59.81 -32.72 -26.64
CA ALA A 77 -60.09 -31.30 -26.88
C ALA A 77 -61.16 -30.83 -25.89
N ALA A 78 -60.77 -29.93 -24.97
CA ALA A 78 -61.69 -29.14 -24.17
C ALA A 78 -61.79 -27.74 -24.77
N THR A 79 -62.85 -27.49 -25.54
CA THR A 79 -63.24 -26.17 -26.04
C THR A 79 -63.72 -25.32 -24.86
N SER A 80 -62.78 -24.64 -24.20
CA SER A 80 -63.08 -23.51 -23.32
C SER A 80 -62.63 -22.24 -24.05
N SER A 81 -63.54 -21.27 -24.19
CA SER A 81 -63.38 -20.14 -25.10
C SER A 81 -62.11 -19.35 -24.80
N LEU A 82 -61.20 -19.32 -25.78
CA LEU A 82 -59.94 -18.58 -25.74
C LEU A 82 -60.16 -17.09 -25.39
N ALA A 83 -61.32 -16.55 -25.78
CA ALA A 83 -61.78 -15.19 -25.48
C ALA A 83 -61.91 -14.90 -23.97
N SER A 84 -62.39 -15.86 -23.16
CA SER A 84 -62.56 -15.65 -21.71
C SER A 84 -61.22 -15.58 -20.97
N ARG A 85 -60.24 -16.39 -21.39
CA ARG A 85 -58.88 -16.37 -20.82
C ARG A 85 -58.10 -15.12 -21.20
N LEU A 86 -58.30 -14.63 -22.43
CA LEU A 86 -57.71 -13.36 -22.89
C LEU A 86 -58.28 -12.15 -22.15
N LEU A 87 -59.59 -12.16 -21.87
CA LEU A 87 -60.25 -11.09 -21.12
C LEU A 87 -59.78 -11.03 -19.66
N LEU A 88 -59.64 -12.18 -19.00
CA LEU A 88 -59.13 -12.26 -17.62
C LEU A 88 -57.65 -11.81 -17.52
N SER A 89 -56.83 -12.18 -18.51
CA SER A 89 -55.44 -11.74 -18.65
C SER A 89 -55.34 -10.22 -18.80
N LEU A 90 -56.17 -9.63 -19.67
CA LEU A 90 -56.19 -8.19 -19.91
C LEU A 90 -56.64 -7.42 -18.67
N LEU A 91 -57.66 -7.91 -17.95
CA LEU A 91 -58.13 -7.31 -16.70
C LEU A 91 -57.07 -7.37 -15.59
N CYS A 92 -56.30 -8.46 -15.49
CA CYS A 92 -55.16 -8.55 -14.58
C CYS A 92 -54.05 -7.55 -14.92
N LEU A 93 -53.72 -7.38 -16.20
CA LEU A 93 -52.70 -6.43 -16.65
C LEU A 93 -53.12 -4.98 -16.38
N VAL A 94 -54.38 -4.63 -16.61
CA VAL A 94 -54.91 -3.29 -16.32
C VAL A 94 -54.94 -3.02 -14.81
N SER A 95 -55.32 -4.02 -13.99
CA SER A 95 -55.29 -3.91 -12.53
C SER A 95 -53.86 -3.73 -11.99
N LEU A 96 -52.89 -4.48 -12.52
CA LEU A 96 -51.47 -4.30 -12.18
C LEU A 96 -50.95 -2.93 -12.59
N PHE A 97 -51.33 -2.44 -13.77
CA PHE A 97 -50.93 -1.10 -14.24
C PHE A 97 -51.52 0.01 -13.36
N LEU A 98 -52.80 -0.11 -12.98
CA LEU A 98 -53.47 0.83 -12.08
C LEU A 98 -52.83 0.83 -10.68
N CYS A 99 -52.51 -0.36 -10.13
CA CYS A 99 -51.75 -0.47 -8.89
C CYS A 99 -50.36 0.19 -9.01
N PHE A 100 -49.62 -0.04 -10.10
CA PHE A 100 -48.33 0.61 -10.31
C PHE A 100 -48.42 2.14 -10.44
N SER A 101 -49.51 2.67 -11.02
CA SER A 101 -49.74 4.12 -11.05
C SER A 101 -50.18 4.70 -9.70
N LEU A 102 -50.88 3.93 -8.87
CA LEU A 102 -51.26 4.35 -7.51
C LEU A 102 -50.12 4.23 -6.49
N PHE A 103 -49.13 3.35 -6.75
CA PHE A 103 -47.90 3.21 -5.95
C PHE A 103 -46.72 4.05 -6.48
N ARG A 104 -46.93 4.91 -7.46
CA ARG A 104 -45.95 5.94 -7.86
C ARG A 104 -45.99 7.06 -6.82
N ASN A 105 -45.56 6.74 -5.60
CA ASN A 105 -45.10 7.74 -4.66
C ASN A 105 -43.93 8.45 -5.32
N ASP A 106 -44.11 9.74 -5.63
CA ASP A 106 -43.02 10.67 -5.84
C ASP A 106 -42.24 10.78 -4.52
N THR A 107 -41.43 9.77 -4.23
CA THR A 107 -40.28 9.95 -3.35
C THR A 107 -39.27 10.74 -4.15
N ALA A 108 -39.46 12.06 -4.16
CA ALA A 108 -38.36 12.99 -4.24
C ALA A 108 -37.33 12.50 -3.20
N SER A 109 -36.26 11.86 -3.69
CA SER A 109 -35.13 11.51 -2.83
C SER A 109 -34.73 12.81 -2.15
N PRO A 110 -34.66 12.86 -0.81
CA PRO A 110 -34.09 14.04 -0.17
C PRO A 110 -32.65 14.09 -0.69
N SER A 111 -32.38 15.05 -1.56
CA SER A 111 -31.02 15.50 -1.78
C SER A 111 -30.55 15.92 -0.40
N LEU A 112 -29.83 15.03 0.28
CA LEU A 112 -28.96 15.40 1.38
C LEU A 112 -28.01 16.43 0.78
N ALA A 113 -28.42 17.69 0.87
CA ALA A 113 -27.54 18.82 0.79
C ALA A 113 -26.60 18.62 1.96
N TYR A 114 -25.51 17.89 1.69
CA TYR A 114 -24.31 17.98 2.47
C TYR A 114 -23.90 19.45 2.31
N SER A 115 -24.34 20.27 3.26
CA SER A 115 -23.85 21.63 3.42
C SER A 115 -22.33 21.49 3.41
N ALA A 116 -21.72 21.90 2.30
CA ALA A 116 -20.29 21.93 2.15
C ALA A 116 -19.80 22.84 3.27
N LEU A 117 -19.28 22.22 4.34
CA LEU A 117 -18.52 22.94 5.33
C LEU A 117 -17.44 23.70 4.55
N PRO A 118 -17.22 24.99 4.87
CA PRO A 118 -16.31 25.82 4.11
C PRO A 118 -14.99 25.08 3.98
N GLU A 119 -14.57 24.82 2.72
CA GLU A 119 -13.31 24.18 2.41
C GLU A 119 -12.22 25.05 3.02
N ASN A 120 -11.80 24.69 4.23
CA ASN A 120 -10.59 25.26 4.80
C ASN A 120 -9.45 24.71 3.95
N ASN A 121 -9.05 25.50 2.95
CA ASN A 121 -8.04 25.19 1.93
C ASN A 121 -6.65 24.86 2.51
N ASN A 122 -6.52 24.86 3.83
CA ASN A 122 -5.28 24.60 4.57
C ASN A 122 -5.42 23.61 5.73
N CYS A 123 -6.37 22.66 5.65
CA CYS A 123 -6.50 21.62 6.68
C CYS A 123 -5.24 20.74 6.72
N ASN A 124 -4.59 20.72 7.89
CA ASN A 124 -3.46 19.83 8.15
C ASN A 124 -4.00 18.42 8.47
N TYR A 125 -3.77 17.47 7.56
CA TYR A 125 -4.23 16.09 7.75
C TYR A 125 -3.28 15.22 8.59
N THR A 126 -2.07 15.70 8.89
CA THR A 126 -1.04 14.89 9.58
C THR A 126 -1.22 14.85 11.09
N ASP A 127 -2.00 15.78 11.66
CA ASP A 127 -2.25 15.90 13.09
C ASP A 127 -3.75 15.73 13.40
N GLY A 128 -4.06 14.83 14.32
CA GLY A 128 -5.43 14.44 14.61
C GLY A 128 -5.53 13.18 15.46
N ARG A 129 -6.71 12.54 15.41
CA ARG A 129 -6.97 11.30 16.16
C ARG A 129 -7.92 10.38 15.43
N TRP A 130 -7.82 9.09 15.72
CA TRP A 130 -8.85 8.13 15.33
C TRP A 130 -10.06 8.26 16.22
N ILE A 131 -11.24 8.32 15.61
CA ILE A 131 -12.52 8.28 16.31
C ILE A 131 -13.34 7.09 15.79
N HIS A 132 -14.04 6.45 16.71
CA HIS A 132 -15.02 5.43 16.37
C HIS A 132 -16.32 6.12 15.95
N ASP A 133 -16.71 5.91 14.71
CA ASP A 133 -17.88 6.46 14.05
C ASP A 133 -18.54 5.35 13.22
N PRO A 134 -19.57 4.69 13.76
CA PRO A 134 -20.28 3.62 13.06
C PRO A 134 -20.98 4.06 11.76
N THR A 135 -21.15 5.37 11.54
CA THR A 135 -21.95 5.92 10.44
C THR A 135 -21.12 6.32 9.23
N VAL A 136 -19.84 6.67 9.44
CA VAL A 136 -18.98 7.29 8.41
C VAL A 136 -18.80 6.47 7.12
N ARG A 137 -18.81 5.13 7.22
CA ARG A 137 -18.58 4.21 6.10
C ARG A 137 -19.69 3.17 6.01
N SER A 138 -20.92 3.59 6.30
CA SER A 138 -22.11 2.74 6.18
C SER A 138 -23.05 3.28 5.07
N PRO A 139 -23.21 2.56 3.95
CA PRO A 139 -22.54 1.30 3.59
C PRO A 139 -21.05 1.50 3.20
N PRO A 140 -20.21 0.46 3.28
CA PRO A 140 -18.81 0.56 2.87
C PRO A 140 -18.69 0.73 1.35
N ARG A 141 -17.63 1.41 0.89
CA ARG A 141 -17.36 1.67 -0.54
C ARG A 141 -17.24 0.38 -1.36
N TYR A 142 -16.79 -0.69 -0.73
CA TYR A 142 -16.74 -2.03 -1.29
C TYR A 142 -16.74 -3.06 -0.16
N ASP A 143 -17.00 -4.31 -0.51
CA ASP A 143 -17.01 -5.42 0.42
C ASP A 143 -15.88 -6.42 0.14
N HIS A 144 -15.80 -7.43 0.99
CA HIS A 144 -14.81 -8.50 0.91
C HIS A 144 -14.91 -9.39 -0.35
N THR A 145 -15.93 -9.21 -1.20
CA THR A 145 -16.11 -10.01 -2.43
C THR A 145 -15.32 -9.49 -3.62
N CYS A 146 -14.69 -8.30 -3.50
CA CYS A 146 -13.83 -7.77 -4.55
C CYS A 146 -12.65 -8.73 -4.85
N LYS A 147 -12.66 -9.32 -6.04
CA LYS A 147 -11.71 -10.39 -6.45
C LYS A 147 -10.24 -9.96 -6.51
N GLU A 148 -9.97 -8.66 -6.48
CA GLU A 148 -8.60 -8.13 -6.51
C GLU A 148 -7.97 -8.07 -5.10
N ILE A 149 -8.77 -8.21 -4.04
CA ILE A 149 -8.27 -8.36 -2.68
C ILE A 149 -7.49 -9.67 -2.59
N PHE A 150 -6.20 -9.57 -2.27
CA PHE A 150 -5.38 -10.76 -1.99
C PHE A 150 -5.94 -11.48 -0.76
N LYS A 151 -6.00 -12.82 -0.81
CA LYS A 151 -6.58 -13.65 0.26
C LYS A 151 -6.00 -13.29 1.64
N GLY A 152 -4.70 -13.04 1.73
CA GLY A 152 -4.02 -12.69 2.96
C GLY A 152 -4.42 -11.32 3.56
N TRP A 153 -5.05 -10.44 2.77
CA TRP A 153 -5.53 -9.12 3.21
C TRP A 153 -7.05 -9.10 3.45
N ASN A 154 -7.75 -10.15 3.04
CA ASN A 154 -9.20 -10.23 3.16
C ASN A 154 -9.63 -10.70 4.55
N CYS A 155 -9.50 -9.81 5.54
CA CYS A 155 -9.70 -10.16 6.94
C CYS A 155 -11.16 -10.51 7.30
N ILE A 156 -12.14 -9.96 6.57
CA ILE A 156 -13.55 -10.33 6.73
C ILE A 156 -13.76 -11.77 6.26
N ALA A 157 -13.28 -12.14 5.06
CA ALA A 157 -13.37 -13.53 4.59
C ALA A 157 -12.47 -14.49 5.40
N GLY A 158 -11.39 -13.98 5.99
CA GLY A 158 -10.51 -14.67 6.91
C GLY A 158 -11.05 -14.77 8.35
N ASN A 159 -12.29 -14.33 8.60
CA ASN A 159 -12.95 -14.37 9.92
C ASN A 159 -12.15 -13.73 11.06
N LYS A 160 -11.38 -12.67 10.78
CA LYS A 160 -10.71 -11.90 11.84
C LYS A 160 -11.78 -11.21 12.70
N SER A 161 -11.68 -11.39 14.02
CA SER A 161 -12.72 -10.98 14.98
C SER A 161 -13.14 -9.50 14.90
N ASN A 162 -12.20 -8.59 14.69
CA ASN A 162 -12.47 -7.15 14.60
C ASN A 162 -12.60 -6.63 13.15
N ALA A 163 -12.60 -7.49 12.11
CA ALA A 163 -12.51 -7.05 10.72
C ALA A 163 -13.60 -6.06 10.30
N VAL A 164 -14.85 -6.29 10.74
CA VAL A 164 -15.98 -5.41 10.44
C VAL A 164 -15.87 -4.08 11.20
N ASP A 165 -15.32 -4.12 12.42
CA ASP A 165 -15.17 -2.93 13.26
C ASP A 165 -14.10 -1.97 12.74
N LEU A 166 -13.12 -2.47 11.96
CA LEU A 166 -12.10 -1.65 11.29
C LEU A 166 -12.71 -0.53 10.43
N LEU A 167 -13.91 -0.76 9.87
CA LEU A 167 -14.61 0.19 9.01
C LEU A 167 -15.29 1.32 9.77
N LYS A 168 -15.47 1.17 11.08
CA LYS A 168 -16.07 2.17 11.96
C LYS A 168 -15.04 3.14 12.51
N TRP A 169 -13.77 3.03 12.14
CA TRP A 169 -12.75 3.99 12.52
C TRP A 169 -12.53 5.02 11.41
N ARG A 170 -12.59 6.31 11.77
CA ARG A 170 -12.19 7.41 10.87
C ARG A 170 -11.13 8.30 11.49
N TRP A 171 -10.26 8.81 10.65
CA TRP A 171 -9.29 9.83 11.03
C TRP A 171 -9.99 11.19 11.12
N LYS A 172 -9.86 11.87 12.26
CA LYS A 172 -10.37 13.23 12.49
C LYS A 172 -9.17 14.16 12.71
N PRO A 173 -8.77 14.93 11.68
CA PRO A 173 -7.74 15.95 11.81
C PRO A 173 -8.13 17.02 12.83
N ASN A 174 -7.13 17.67 13.43
CA ASN A 174 -7.37 18.80 14.32
C ASN A 174 -7.84 20.02 13.50
N GLY A 175 -9.02 20.56 13.82
CA GLY A 175 -9.54 21.79 13.21
C GLY A 175 -10.27 21.63 11.86
N CYS A 176 -10.47 20.41 11.36
CA CYS A 176 -11.17 20.15 10.10
C CYS A 176 -11.70 18.71 10.01
N ASP A 177 -12.31 18.35 8.87
CA ASP A 177 -12.70 16.98 8.54
C ASP A 177 -11.90 16.46 7.35
N LEU A 178 -11.61 15.16 7.40
CA LEU A 178 -11.20 14.40 6.22
C LEU A 178 -12.44 13.65 5.71
N PRO A 179 -13.17 14.19 4.73
CA PRO A 179 -14.35 13.52 4.20
C PRO A 179 -13.93 12.25 3.45
N PRO A 180 -14.67 11.14 3.60
CA PRO A 180 -14.49 9.98 2.72
C PRO A 180 -14.66 10.40 1.26
N PHE A 181 -13.77 9.95 0.36
CA PHE A 181 -13.96 10.24 -1.05
C PHE A 181 -15.19 9.51 -1.62
N ASP A 182 -15.86 10.17 -2.56
CA ASP A 182 -16.92 9.60 -3.38
C ASP A 182 -16.30 8.94 -4.63
N PRO A 183 -16.43 7.60 -4.80
CA PRO A 183 -15.88 6.89 -5.95
C PRO A 183 -16.42 7.33 -7.31
N LEU A 184 -17.70 7.69 -7.39
CA LEU A 184 -18.32 8.14 -8.63
C LEU A 184 -17.82 9.54 -8.99
N ARG A 185 -17.79 10.44 -8.01
CA ARG A 185 -17.24 11.79 -8.20
C ARG A 185 -15.76 11.74 -8.58
N PHE A 186 -14.98 10.83 -7.99
CA PHE A 186 -13.59 10.60 -8.38
C PHE A 186 -13.47 10.21 -9.86
N LEU A 187 -14.23 9.21 -10.31
CA LEU A 187 -14.21 8.78 -11.72
C LEU A 187 -14.59 9.90 -12.68
N GLN A 188 -15.54 10.75 -12.30
CA GLN A 188 -15.94 11.93 -13.09
C GLN A 188 -14.83 12.99 -13.11
N ASN A 189 -14.24 13.29 -11.96
CA ASN A 189 -13.26 14.35 -11.79
C ASN A 189 -11.90 14.05 -12.40
N PHE A 190 -11.51 12.78 -12.43
CA PHE A 190 -10.23 12.31 -12.93
C PHE A 190 -10.36 11.52 -14.23
N ARG A 191 -11.46 11.73 -14.97
CA ARG A 191 -11.65 11.22 -16.33
C ARG A 191 -10.40 11.49 -17.18
N ASP A 192 -10.09 10.56 -18.07
CA ASP A 192 -8.97 10.66 -19.04
C ASP A 192 -7.55 10.64 -18.40
N ASN A 193 -7.43 10.45 -17.09
CA ASN A 193 -6.12 10.32 -16.43
C ASN A 193 -5.62 8.87 -16.37
N ASN A 194 -4.30 8.73 -16.41
CA ASN A 194 -3.57 7.52 -16.07
C ASN A 194 -2.87 7.69 -14.71
N ILE A 195 -3.18 6.81 -13.77
CA ILE A 195 -2.68 6.86 -12.39
C ILE A 195 -1.75 5.66 -12.13
N GLY A 196 -0.50 5.93 -11.79
CA GLY A 196 0.52 4.93 -11.53
C GLY A 196 0.91 4.82 -10.05
N PHE A 197 0.70 3.67 -9.44
CA PHE A 197 1.26 3.30 -8.14
C PHE A 197 2.58 2.58 -8.37
N VAL A 198 3.70 3.15 -7.93
CA VAL A 198 5.05 2.62 -8.16
C VAL A 198 5.70 2.31 -6.83
N GLY A 199 6.05 1.05 -6.55
CA GLY A 199 6.70 0.73 -5.29
C GLY A 199 6.49 -0.70 -4.81
N ASP A 200 6.55 -0.87 -3.50
CA ASP A 200 6.44 -2.17 -2.85
C ASP A 200 4.98 -2.67 -2.71
N SER A 201 4.82 -3.80 -2.02
CA SER A 201 3.51 -4.44 -1.83
C SER A 201 2.49 -3.58 -1.06
N LEU A 202 2.90 -2.53 -0.36
CA LEU A 202 2.00 -1.63 0.35
C LEU A 202 1.37 -0.63 -0.61
N ASN A 203 2.06 -0.23 -1.69
CA ASN A 203 1.41 0.50 -2.78
C ASN A 203 0.41 -0.38 -3.52
N ARG A 204 0.70 -1.68 -3.68
CA ARG A 204 -0.32 -2.63 -4.16
C ARG A 204 -1.53 -2.65 -3.22
N ASN A 205 -1.31 -2.67 -1.90
CA ASN A 205 -2.39 -2.69 -0.92
C ASN A 205 -3.33 -1.48 -1.07
N MET A 206 -2.77 -0.28 -1.25
CA MET A 206 -3.52 0.96 -1.50
C MET A 206 -4.23 0.98 -2.87
N PHE A 207 -3.53 0.55 -3.93
CA PHE A 207 -4.06 0.40 -5.28
C PHE A 207 -5.29 -0.51 -5.31
N VAL A 208 -5.24 -1.65 -4.62
CA VAL A 208 -6.37 -2.59 -4.56
C VAL A 208 -7.58 -1.98 -3.84
N SER A 209 -7.37 -1.25 -2.75
CA SER A 209 -8.45 -0.51 -2.07
C SER A 209 -9.13 0.48 -3.02
N LEU A 210 -8.34 1.29 -3.75
CA LEU A 210 -8.89 2.25 -4.72
C LEU A 210 -9.65 1.51 -5.82
N PHE A 211 -9.03 0.51 -6.44
CA PHE A 211 -9.66 -0.31 -7.48
C PHE A 211 -11.02 -0.87 -7.04
N CYS A 212 -11.10 -1.48 -5.85
CA CYS A 212 -12.34 -2.08 -5.37
C CYS A 212 -13.45 -1.04 -5.13
N ALA A 213 -13.09 0.13 -4.58
CA ALA A 213 -14.03 1.23 -4.40
C ALA A 213 -14.59 1.74 -5.75
N LEU A 214 -13.73 1.94 -6.75
CA LEU A 214 -14.15 2.40 -8.07
C LEU A 214 -14.94 1.33 -8.84
N LYS A 215 -14.53 0.06 -8.74
CA LYS A 215 -15.19 -1.08 -9.39
C LYS A 215 -16.63 -1.25 -8.92
N ARG A 216 -16.93 -0.90 -7.67
CA ARG A 216 -18.28 -1.00 -7.11
C ARG A 216 -19.28 -0.10 -7.84
N VAL A 217 -18.87 1.12 -8.20
CA VAL A 217 -19.74 2.12 -8.87
C VAL A 217 -19.60 2.11 -10.39
N SER A 218 -18.57 1.46 -10.94
CA SER A 218 -18.33 1.32 -12.37
C SER A 218 -17.88 -0.11 -12.70
N PRO A 219 -18.81 -1.06 -12.87
CA PRO A 219 -18.49 -2.47 -13.08
C PRO A 219 -17.90 -2.76 -14.46
N GLU A 220 -17.99 -1.87 -15.44
CA GLU A 220 -17.36 -2.05 -16.75
C GLU A 220 -15.88 -1.67 -16.68
N VAL A 221 -15.01 -2.69 -16.59
CA VAL A 221 -13.57 -2.50 -16.44
C VAL A 221 -12.81 -3.43 -17.36
N LYS A 222 -11.90 -2.87 -18.15
CA LYS A 222 -10.95 -3.62 -18.97
C LYS A 222 -9.67 -3.86 -18.18
N LYS A 223 -9.26 -5.12 -18.05
CA LYS A 223 -7.94 -5.47 -17.49
C LYS A 223 -6.89 -5.25 -18.57
N TRP A 224 -6.06 -4.23 -18.40
CA TRP A 224 -4.97 -3.88 -19.32
C TRP A 224 -3.87 -3.15 -18.55
N ARG A 225 -2.61 -3.41 -18.90
CA ARG A 225 -1.46 -2.77 -18.26
C ARG A 225 -0.38 -2.47 -19.30
N PRO A 226 0.42 -1.40 -19.12
CA PRO A 226 1.62 -1.18 -19.91
C PRO A 226 2.65 -2.29 -19.64
N VAL A 227 3.61 -2.44 -20.55
CA VAL A 227 4.73 -3.38 -20.38
C VAL A 227 5.49 -3.05 -19.09
N GLY A 228 5.94 -4.08 -18.36
CA GLY A 228 6.65 -3.93 -17.09
C GLY A 228 5.76 -3.81 -15.84
N ALA A 229 4.57 -3.20 -15.94
CA ALA A 229 3.64 -3.08 -14.82
C ALA A 229 3.18 -4.45 -14.29
N ASP A 230 2.82 -4.58 -13.01
CA ASP A 230 2.27 -5.83 -12.45
C ASP A 230 0.78 -5.97 -12.78
N ARG A 231 0.02 -4.88 -12.57
CA ARG A 231 -1.45 -4.86 -12.71
C ARG A 231 -1.91 -3.55 -13.34
N GLY A 232 -3.05 -3.58 -14.02
CA GLY A 232 -3.67 -2.39 -14.55
C GLY A 232 -5.13 -2.62 -14.95
N PHE A 233 -5.92 -1.57 -14.80
CA PHE A 233 -7.36 -1.57 -15.06
C PHE A 233 -7.81 -0.24 -15.63
N THR A 234 -8.57 -0.29 -16.72
CA THR A 234 -9.20 0.88 -17.35
C THR A 234 -10.71 0.85 -17.09
N PHE A 235 -11.22 1.90 -16.45
CA PHE A 235 -12.64 2.17 -16.28
C PHE A 235 -13.17 2.82 -17.55
N VAL A 236 -13.70 1.99 -18.47
CA VAL A 236 -13.93 2.35 -19.88
C VAL A 236 -14.79 3.60 -20.04
N LYS A 237 -15.89 3.70 -19.26
CA LYS A 237 -16.81 4.86 -19.30
C LYS A 237 -16.13 6.20 -19.00
N TYR A 238 -15.04 6.18 -18.23
CA TYR A 238 -14.31 7.36 -17.77
C TYR A 238 -12.94 7.49 -18.41
N ASN A 239 -12.54 6.53 -19.27
CA ASN A 239 -11.20 6.47 -19.84
C ASN A 239 -10.08 6.68 -18.79
N LEU A 240 -10.34 6.24 -17.56
CA LEU A 240 -9.41 6.37 -16.42
C LEU A 240 -8.70 5.04 -16.25
N THR A 241 -7.37 5.05 -16.31
CA THR A 241 -6.56 3.85 -16.07
C THR A 241 -5.82 3.97 -14.75
N ILE A 242 -5.89 2.93 -13.92
CA ILE A 242 -5.02 2.78 -12.75
C ILE A 242 -4.08 1.61 -12.96
N VAL A 243 -2.79 1.78 -12.62
CA VAL A 243 -1.73 0.79 -12.83
C VAL A 243 -0.88 0.67 -11.59
N TYR A 244 -0.43 -0.55 -11.29
CA TYR A 244 0.55 -0.82 -10.25
C TYR A 244 1.83 -1.38 -10.87
N HIS A 245 2.96 -0.73 -10.58
CA HIS A 245 4.30 -1.14 -10.95
C HIS A 245 5.05 -1.61 -9.69
N ARG A 246 5.36 -2.91 -9.65
CA ARG A 246 6.04 -3.52 -8.51
C ARG A 246 7.54 -3.27 -8.58
N THR A 247 8.07 -2.51 -7.64
CA THR A 247 9.51 -2.30 -7.46
C THR A 247 9.82 -1.99 -5.99
N ASN A 248 10.46 -2.93 -5.29
CA ASN A 248 10.60 -2.78 -3.83
C ASN A 248 11.64 -1.73 -3.44
N LEU A 249 12.71 -1.59 -4.22
CA LEU A 249 13.83 -0.67 -3.95
C LEU A 249 13.81 0.55 -4.88
N LEU A 250 12.89 0.65 -5.84
CA LEU A 250 12.89 1.63 -6.95
C LEU A 250 14.09 1.49 -7.92
N ALA A 251 15.27 1.17 -7.43
CA ALA A 251 16.45 0.87 -8.25
C ALA A 251 16.43 -0.55 -8.83
N ARG A 252 17.15 -0.74 -9.95
CA ARG A 252 17.46 -2.06 -10.48
C ARG A 252 18.25 -2.84 -9.44
N TYR A 253 17.80 -4.06 -9.16
CA TYR A 253 18.51 -4.96 -8.28
C TYR A 253 18.44 -6.42 -8.74
N GLY A 254 19.42 -7.22 -8.35
CA GLY A 254 19.49 -8.62 -8.71
C GLY A 254 20.53 -9.38 -7.92
N ARG A 255 20.57 -10.70 -8.06
CA ARG A 255 21.61 -11.52 -7.43
C ARG A 255 22.97 -11.17 -8.02
N TRP A 256 23.97 -11.10 -7.13
CA TRP A 256 25.38 -10.97 -7.49
C TRP A 256 26.14 -12.17 -6.91
N SER A 257 27.10 -12.67 -7.67
CA SER A 257 27.98 -13.76 -7.27
C SER A 257 29.38 -13.47 -7.78
N ALA A 258 30.38 -13.85 -7.00
CA ALA A 258 31.78 -13.66 -7.33
C ALA A 258 32.14 -14.32 -8.67
N SER A 259 32.95 -13.64 -9.46
CA SER A 259 33.53 -14.19 -10.68
C SER A 259 34.88 -14.86 -10.40
N ASN A 260 35.21 -15.91 -11.16
CA ASN A 260 36.52 -16.54 -11.12
C ASN A 260 37.66 -15.59 -11.56
N SER A 261 37.33 -14.53 -12.30
CA SER A 261 38.29 -13.48 -12.70
C SER A 261 38.71 -12.57 -11.53
N GLY A 262 38.06 -12.69 -10.37
CA GLY A 262 38.18 -11.73 -9.29
C GLY A 262 37.59 -10.36 -9.65
N GLY A 263 37.75 -9.41 -8.73
CA GLY A 263 37.21 -8.07 -8.82
C GLY A 263 37.32 -7.36 -7.48
N THR A 264 36.87 -6.10 -7.45
CA THR A 264 36.95 -5.27 -6.25
C THR A 264 36.19 -5.89 -5.07
N LEU A 265 34.98 -6.42 -5.29
CA LEU A 265 34.17 -7.02 -4.24
C LEU A 265 34.74 -8.36 -3.74
N GLU A 266 35.28 -9.17 -4.65
CA GLU A 266 35.98 -10.41 -4.33
C GLU A 266 37.23 -10.16 -3.48
N SER A 267 37.99 -9.10 -3.78
CA SER A 267 39.16 -8.69 -2.99
C SER A 267 38.79 -8.25 -1.56
N LEU A 268 37.55 -7.80 -1.36
CA LEU A 268 36.97 -7.49 -0.04
C LEU A 268 36.34 -8.72 0.64
N GLY A 269 36.40 -9.89 0.01
CA GLY A 269 35.92 -11.17 0.55
C GLY A 269 34.46 -11.49 0.28
N TYR A 270 33.74 -10.70 -0.53
CA TYR A 270 32.36 -11.00 -0.90
C TYR A 270 32.31 -12.16 -1.90
N LYS A 271 31.44 -13.15 -1.61
CA LYS A 271 31.22 -14.32 -2.47
C LYS A 271 29.89 -14.27 -3.21
N GLU A 272 28.88 -13.69 -2.56
CA GLU A 272 27.54 -13.51 -3.08
C GLU A 272 26.87 -12.32 -2.42
N GLY A 273 25.77 -11.85 -2.99
CA GLY A 273 24.99 -10.74 -2.46
C GLY A 273 23.88 -10.33 -3.42
N TYR A 274 23.41 -9.11 -3.25
CA TYR A 274 22.49 -8.46 -4.17
C TYR A 274 23.13 -7.19 -4.71
N ARG A 275 23.29 -7.12 -6.03
CA ARG A 275 23.66 -5.88 -6.70
C ARG A 275 22.47 -4.94 -6.71
N ILE A 276 22.68 -3.70 -6.30
CA ILE A 276 21.74 -2.58 -6.45
C ILE A 276 22.45 -1.47 -7.22
N ASP A 277 21.96 -1.15 -8.40
CA ASP A 277 22.47 -0.05 -9.22
C ASP A 277 21.77 1.25 -8.80
N VAL A 278 22.44 2.10 -8.03
CA VAL A 278 21.79 3.25 -7.37
C VAL A 278 21.30 4.32 -8.36
N ASP A 279 21.91 4.37 -9.54
CA ASP A 279 21.68 5.32 -10.61
C ASP A 279 20.74 4.80 -11.72
N LEU A 280 20.25 3.56 -11.60
CA LEU A 280 19.39 2.94 -12.62
C LEU A 280 18.00 2.59 -12.04
N PRO A 281 16.91 3.13 -12.61
CA PRO A 281 15.58 2.69 -12.25
C PRO A 281 15.36 1.23 -12.66
N ASP A 282 14.55 0.51 -11.88
CA ASP A 282 14.14 -0.83 -12.24
C ASP A 282 13.30 -0.84 -13.53
N GLY A 283 13.55 -1.82 -14.40
CA GLY A 283 12.90 -1.90 -15.71
C GLY A 283 11.38 -2.09 -15.66
N THR A 284 10.82 -2.52 -14.52
CA THR A 284 9.37 -2.70 -14.35
C THR A 284 8.59 -1.38 -14.27
N TRP A 285 9.26 -0.25 -14.04
CA TRP A 285 8.61 1.04 -13.88
C TRP A 285 9.30 2.21 -14.59
N VAL A 286 10.42 1.99 -15.28
CA VAL A 286 11.18 3.04 -16.00
C VAL A 286 10.31 3.89 -16.94
N GLU A 287 9.28 3.30 -17.56
CA GLU A 287 8.34 3.99 -18.46
C GLU A 287 7.16 4.67 -17.73
N ALA A 288 6.98 4.43 -16.44
CA ALA A 288 5.86 4.96 -15.67
C ALA A 288 5.80 6.49 -15.67
N PRO A 289 6.92 7.24 -15.51
CA PRO A 289 6.88 8.71 -15.55
C PRO A 289 6.34 9.30 -16.87
N HIS A 290 6.61 8.65 -18.01
CA HIS A 290 6.15 9.10 -19.32
C HIS A 290 4.66 8.79 -19.57
N PHE A 291 4.15 7.72 -18.97
CA PHE A 291 2.82 7.20 -19.24
C PHE A 291 1.74 7.80 -18.34
N HIS A 292 2.05 8.10 -17.07
CA HIS A 292 1.05 8.48 -16.06
C HIS A 292 0.96 9.98 -15.84
N ASP A 293 -0.27 10.48 -15.67
CA ASP A 293 -0.57 11.88 -15.33
C ASP A 293 -0.51 12.11 -13.82
N ILE A 294 -0.69 11.04 -13.03
CA ILE A 294 -0.59 11.04 -11.57
C ILE A 294 0.25 9.84 -11.14
N LEU A 295 1.29 10.07 -10.35
CA LEU A 295 2.19 9.02 -9.87
C LEU A 295 2.28 9.03 -8.34
N ILE A 296 2.25 7.85 -7.74
CA ILE A 296 2.35 7.67 -6.28
C ILE A 296 3.47 6.66 -6.02
N PHE A 297 4.59 7.15 -5.52
CA PHE A 297 5.77 6.34 -5.23
C PHE A 297 5.80 5.91 -3.77
N ASN A 298 6.40 4.75 -3.49
CA ASN A 298 6.82 4.38 -2.14
C ASN A 298 8.02 3.40 -2.17
N THR A 299 8.80 3.38 -1.10
CA THR A 299 9.79 2.34 -0.79
C THR A 299 10.12 2.38 0.70
N GLY A 300 10.62 1.29 1.28
CA GLY A 300 11.04 1.29 2.68
C GLY A 300 11.27 -0.11 3.26
N HIS A 301 10.26 -0.97 3.23
CA HIS A 301 10.28 -2.26 3.96
C HIS A 301 11.47 -3.16 3.62
N TRP A 302 11.97 -3.12 2.38
CA TRP A 302 13.08 -3.96 1.94
C TRP A 302 14.46 -3.40 2.33
N TRP A 303 14.57 -2.10 2.66
CA TRP A 303 15.83 -1.47 3.05
C TRP A 303 16.32 -1.88 4.44
N TRP A 304 15.39 -2.24 5.33
CA TRP A 304 15.66 -2.79 6.67
C TRP A 304 15.12 -4.22 6.81
N ALA A 305 15.34 -5.07 5.81
CA ALA A 305 14.91 -6.48 5.82
C ALA A 305 16.09 -7.46 5.84
N PRO A 306 16.72 -7.75 7.01
CA PRO A 306 17.80 -8.74 7.11
C PRO A 306 17.40 -10.15 6.66
N SER A 307 16.12 -10.49 6.74
CA SER A 307 15.58 -11.75 6.22
C SER A 307 15.61 -11.85 4.68
N LYS A 308 15.71 -10.72 3.98
CA LYS A 308 15.87 -10.66 2.52
C LYS A 308 17.33 -10.38 2.12
N PHE A 309 17.96 -9.44 2.81
CA PHE A 309 19.33 -9.00 2.59
C PHE A 309 20.17 -9.22 3.85
N ASP A 310 20.56 -10.48 4.09
CA ASP A 310 21.41 -10.82 5.22
C ASP A 310 22.74 -10.03 5.13
N PRO A 311 23.10 -9.22 6.13
CA PRO A 311 24.25 -8.31 6.04
C PRO A 311 25.60 -9.03 5.94
N VAL A 312 25.65 -10.34 6.19
CA VAL A 312 26.87 -11.15 6.13
C VAL A 312 26.81 -12.14 4.96
N LYS A 313 25.72 -12.89 4.84
CA LYS A 313 25.61 -13.99 3.86
C LYS A 313 25.24 -13.50 2.47
N SER A 314 24.34 -12.53 2.37
CA SER A 314 23.86 -12.03 1.09
C SER A 314 23.57 -10.52 1.17
N PRO A 315 24.61 -9.70 1.40
CA PRO A 315 24.45 -8.27 1.67
C PRO A 315 23.97 -7.50 0.45
N MET A 316 23.51 -6.28 0.69
CA MET A 316 23.31 -5.27 -0.35
C MET A 316 24.69 -4.76 -0.81
N LEU A 317 24.94 -4.85 -2.11
CA LEU A 317 26.18 -4.44 -2.76
C LEU A 317 25.82 -3.35 -3.77
N PHE A 318 26.20 -2.12 -3.48
CA PHE A 318 25.81 -0.95 -4.25
C PHE A 318 26.78 -0.67 -5.38
N PHE A 319 26.22 -0.29 -6.53
CA PHE A 319 26.95 0.06 -7.75
C PHE A 319 26.46 1.41 -8.25
N GLU A 320 27.36 2.20 -8.81
CA GLU A 320 27.04 3.41 -9.56
C GLU A 320 27.79 3.37 -10.88
N LYS A 321 27.09 3.64 -12.00
CA LYS A 321 27.65 3.56 -13.36
C LYS A 321 28.34 2.23 -13.67
N GLY A 322 27.81 1.15 -13.10
CA GLY A 322 28.32 -0.21 -13.26
C GLY A 322 29.55 -0.56 -12.43
N VAL A 323 30.05 0.35 -11.58
CA VAL A 323 31.21 0.14 -10.72
C VAL A 323 30.75 -0.04 -9.26
N PRO A 324 31.28 -1.02 -8.51
CA PRO A 324 30.93 -1.18 -7.10
C PRO A 324 31.42 0.00 -6.27
N LEU A 325 30.56 0.50 -5.38
CA LEU A 325 30.91 1.58 -4.45
C LEU A 325 31.86 1.05 -3.38
N THR A 326 33.03 1.70 -3.25
CA THR A 326 34.07 1.33 -2.30
C THR A 326 34.55 2.52 -1.44
N PRO A 327 34.68 2.35 -0.11
CA PRO A 327 34.29 1.16 0.68
C PRO A 327 32.78 0.87 0.58
N PRO A 328 32.35 -0.39 0.80
CA PRO A 328 30.93 -0.75 0.77
C PRO A 328 30.12 0.15 1.71
N ILE A 329 28.99 0.64 1.20
CA ILE A 329 28.12 1.55 1.95
C ILE A 329 26.97 0.79 2.61
N SER A 330 26.40 1.38 3.66
CA SER A 330 25.26 0.85 4.37
C SER A 330 23.94 1.04 3.61
N PRO A 331 22.87 0.27 3.94
CA PRO A 331 21.56 0.42 3.30
C PRO A 331 20.95 1.81 3.38
N ASP A 332 21.20 2.57 4.47
CA ASP A 332 20.74 3.96 4.62
C ASP A 332 21.39 4.91 3.61
N ALA A 333 22.71 4.83 3.42
CA ALA A 333 23.42 5.59 2.40
C ALA A 333 22.99 5.16 0.98
N GLY A 334 22.77 3.87 0.77
CA GLY A 334 22.23 3.34 -0.49
C GLY A 334 20.82 3.86 -0.80
N LEU A 335 19.95 3.94 0.21
CA LEU A 335 18.61 4.51 0.09
C LEU A 335 18.68 5.99 -0.30
N ASP A 336 19.52 6.78 0.38
CA ASP A 336 19.75 8.19 0.06
C ASP A 336 20.16 8.38 -1.42
N MET A 337 21.10 7.57 -1.91
CA MET A 337 21.56 7.63 -3.29
C MET A 337 20.45 7.24 -4.28
N VAL A 338 19.73 6.15 -4.02
CA VAL A 338 18.63 5.70 -4.87
C VAL A 338 17.52 6.73 -4.94
N LEU A 339 17.11 7.32 -3.82
CA LEU A 339 16.08 8.35 -3.81
C LEU A 339 16.53 9.59 -4.59
N ALA A 340 17.78 10.04 -4.42
CA ALA A 340 18.31 11.18 -5.15
C ALA A 340 18.30 10.96 -6.68
N HIS A 341 18.80 9.81 -7.14
CA HIS A 341 18.80 9.45 -8.56
C HIS A 341 17.38 9.25 -9.10
N MET A 342 16.50 8.61 -8.33
CA MET A 342 15.10 8.38 -8.69
C MET A 342 14.34 9.71 -8.84
N VAL A 343 14.47 10.63 -7.89
CA VAL A 343 13.85 11.96 -7.95
C VAL A 343 14.28 12.69 -9.22
N SER A 344 15.60 12.75 -9.47
CA SER A 344 16.16 13.38 -10.67
C SER A 344 15.63 12.74 -11.95
N PHE A 345 15.60 11.41 -12.00
CA PHE A 345 15.06 10.66 -13.13
C PHE A 345 13.59 10.99 -13.37
N VAL A 346 12.74 10.91 -12.35
CA VAL A 346 11.30 11.16 -12.49
C VAL A 346 11.02 12.59 -12.89
N GLN A 347 11.66 13.60 -12.29
CA GLN A 347 11.44 14.99 -12.66
C GLN A 347 11.82 15.29 -14.11
N LYS A 348 12.84 14.60 -14.64
CA LYS A 348 13.25 14.73 -16.05
C LYS A 348 12.30 14.02 -17.01
N MET A 349 11.74 12.89 -16.59
CA MET A 349 10.99 11.97 -17.46
C MET A 349 9.47 12.08 -17.31
N ALA A 350 8.98 12.77 -16.29
CA ALA A 350 7.56 12.93 -16.06
C ALA A 350 6.88 13.74 -17.17
N ARG A 351 5.61 13.43 -17.45
CA ARG A 351 4.78 14.25 -18.33
C ARG A 351 4.73 15.70 -17.82
N PRO A 352 4.60 16.71 -18.71
CA PRO A 352 4.30 18.07 -18.29
C PRO A 352 3.07 18.09 -17.39
N ASN A 353 3.15 18.80 -16.26
CA ASN A 353 2.08 18.93 -15.26
C ASN A 353 1.68 17.62 -14.55
N ALA A 354 2.50 16.55 -14.63
CA ALA A 354 2.24 15.34 -13.86
C ALA A 354 2.21 15.63 -12.35
N ASN A 355 1.23 15.03 -11.66
CA ASN A 355 1.15 15.12 -10.21
C ASN A 355 1.98 14.02 -9.58
N LEU A 356 3.11 14.40 -8.98
CA LEU A 356 4.06 13.47 -8.37
C LEU A 356 3.82 13.41 -6.87
N PHE A 357 3.49 12.22 -6.37
CA PHE A 357 3.36 11.94 -4.94
C PHE A 357 4.42 10.94 -4.49
N PHE A 358 4.91 11.15 -3.27
CA PHE A 358 5.64 10.12 -2.54
C PHE A 358 4.90 9.83 -1.25
N ARG A 359 4.47 8.59 -1.07
CA ARG A 359 3.80 8.14 0.14
C ARG A 359 4.85 7.78 1.19
N THR A 360 4.68 8.32 2.40
CA THR A 360 5.56 7.97 3.52
C THR A 360 5.47 6.49 3.87
N GLN A 361 6.41 6.06 4.72
CA GLN A 361 6.54 4.67 5.12
C GLN A 361 5.29 4.18 5.85
N SER A 362 4.74 3.06 5.36
CA SER A 362 3.66 2.36 6.07
C SER A 362 4.27 1.64 7.26
N PRO A 363 3.78 1.84 8.50
CA PRO A 363 4.31 1.16 9.66
C PRO A 363 4.00 -0.34 9.63
N ARG A 364 4.89 -1.09 10.27
CA ARG A 364 4.63 -2.44 10.77
C ARG A 364 4.44 -2.38 12.28
N HIS A 365 3.70 -3.34 12.85
CA HIS A 365 3.40 -3.37 14.30
C HIS A 365 3.81 -4.71 14.91
N PHE A 366 5.06 -5.10 14.74
CA PHE A 366 5.55 -6.33 15.37
C PHE A 366 5.78 -6.13 16.88
N GLU A 367 5.38 -7.14 17.64
CA GLU A 367 5.65 -7.32 19.06
C GLU A 367 6.36 -8.66 19.26
N GLY A 368 7.36 -8.71 20.15
CA GLY A 368 8.10 -9.95 20.45
C GLY A 368 9.18 -10.33 19.43
N GLY A 369 9.62 -9.41 18.58
CA GLY A 369 10.64 -9.62 17.55
C GLY A 369 10.06 -9.52 16.14
N ASP A 370 10.89 -9.77 15.13
CA ASP A 370 10.46 -9.75 13.73
C ASP A 370 9.67 -11.02 13.34
N TRP A 371 8.99 -11.01 12.18
CA TRP A 371 8.19 -12.16 11.71
C TRP A 371 8.96 -13.49 11.68
N TYR A 372 10.25 -13.47 11.34
CA TYR A 372 11.11 -14.65 11.28
C TYR A 372 11.69 -15.05 12.65
N GLN A 373 11.44 -14.25 13.69
CA GLN A 373 11.87 -14.44 15.07
C GLN A 373 10.71 -14.78 16.01
N GLY A 374 9.49 -14.97 15.47
CA GLY A 374 8.29 -15.25 16.27
C GLY A 374 7.45 -14.01 16.62
N GLY A 375 7.73 -12.86 15.99
CA GLY A 375 6.96 -11.65 16.13
C GLY A 375 5.49 -11.79 15.71
N SER A 376 4.61 -11.06 16.39
CA SER A 376 3.16 -11.05 16.12
C SER A 376 2.54 -9.66 16.29
N CYS A 377 1.26 -9.51 15.94
CA CYS A 377 0.49 -8.26 16.09
C CYS A 377 -0.94 -8.56 16.53
N PRO A 378 -1.14 -8.94 17.80
CA PRO A 378 -2.43 -9.44 18.28
C PRO A 378 -3.46 -8.34 18.60
N ARG A 379 -3.07 -7.06 18.47
CA ARG A 379 -3.92 -5.92 18.85
C ARG A 379 -5.23 -5.93 18.06
N LEU A 380 -6.33 -5.62 18.74
CA LEU A 380 -7.67 -5.54 18.15
C LEU A 380 -8.28 -4.14 18.21
N GLN A 381 -7.58 -3.19 18.84
CA GLN A 381 -7.97 -1.79 19.00
C GLN A 381 -6.79 -0.87 18.65
N PRO A 382 -7.05 0.37 18.22
CA PRO A 382 -5.98 1.34 17.98
C PRO A 382 -5.09 1.53 19.21
N LEU A 383 -3.81 1.82 18.98
CA LEU A 383 -2.84 2.11 20.03
C LEU A 383 -3.16 3.44 20.71
N ALA A 384 -2.82 3.53 22.00
CA ALA A 384 -2.77 4.81 22.70
C ALA A 384 -1.52 5.60 22.25
N PRO A 385 -1.54 6.95 22.27
CA PRO A 385 -0.40 7.77 21.84
C PRO A 385 0.93 7.42 22.52
N GLN A 386 0.91 7.03 23.79
CA GLN A 386 2.12 6.65 24.54
C GLN A 386 2.75 5.37 23.96
N VAL A 387 1.91 4.39 23.59
CA VAL A 387 2.36 3.13 22.98
C VAL A 387 2.88 3.35 21.56
N VAL A 388 2.28 4.29 20.82
CA VAL A 388 2.83 4.75 19.52
C VAL A 388 4.26 5.25 19.70
N GLU A 389 4.51 6.12 20.68
CA GLU A 389 5.87 6.60 20.93
C GLU A 389 6.83 5.50 21.41
N GLU A 390 6.36 4.53 22.20
CA GLU A 390 7.17 3.35 22.57
C GLU A 390 7.58 2.52 21.34
N PHE A 391 6.67 2.35 20.36
CA PHE A 391 6.92 1.51 19.19
C PHE A 391 7.82 2.18 18.16
N PHE A 392 7.65 3.48 17.95
CA PHE A 392 8.21 4.15 16.77
C PHE A 392 9.26 5.22 17.09
N SER A 393 9.47 5.57 18.37
CA SER A 393 10.45 6.61 18.74
C SER A 393 11.87 6.26 18.31
N LEU A 394 12.46 7.16 17.53
CA LEU A 394 13.88 7.13 17.16
C LEU A 394 14.79 7.32 18.39
N LYS A 395 14.37 8.14 19.35
CA LYS A 395 15.17 8.46 20.54
C LYS A 395 15.29 7.26 21.48
N ASN A 396 14.23 6.45 21.56
CA ASN A 396 14.15 5.32 22.47
C ASN A 396 14.44 3.98 21.77
N ASN A 397 14.80 4.01 20.48
CA ASN A 397 15.01 2.82 19.65
C ASN A 397 13.83 1.84 19.75
N GLY A 398 12.62 2.34 19.48
CA GLY A 398 11.39 1.56 19.56
C GLY A 398 11.39 0.32 18.65
N THR A 399 10.54 -0.65 18.95
CA THR A 399 10.52 -1.96 18.27
C THR A 399 10.33 -1.87 16.75
N ASN A 400 9.62 -0.84 16.27
CA ASN A 400 9.29 -0.61 14.85
C ASN A 400 9.89 0.72 14.36
N VAL A 401 11.02 1.14 14.94
CA VAL A 401 11.71 2.41 14.69
C VAL A 401 12.07 2.66 13.22
N GLU A 402 12.25 1.60 12.42
CA GLU A 402 12.60 1.72 11.00
C GLU A 402 11.58 2.55 10.23
N THR A 403 10.32 2.55 10.67
CA THR A 403 9.26 3.34 10.04
C THR A 403 9.60 4.83 10.01
N ARG A 404 9.96 5.41 11.15
CA ARG A 404 10.31 6.83 11.24
C ARG A 404 11.71 7.10 10.68
N LEU A 405 12.61 6.13 10.73
CA LEU A 405 13.96 6.25 10.15
C LEU A 405 13.89 6.37 8.62
N VAL A 406 13.13 5.50 7.95
CA VAL A 406 12.89 5.59 6.50
C VAL A 406 12.36 6.97 6.13
N ASN A 407 11.40 7.50 6.90
CA ASN A 407 10.84 8.83 6.64
C ASN A 407 11.89 9.95 6.74
N GLN A 408 12.89 9.87 7.61
CA GLN A 408 13.96 10.87 7.64
C GLN A 408 14.75 10.92 6.32
N HIS A 409 14.97 9.77 5.69
CA HIS A 409 15.60 9.69 4.36
C HIS A 409 14.69 10.21 3.26
N LEU A 410 13.38 9.89 3.32
CA LEU A 410 12.38 10.42 2.39
C LEU A 410 12.30 11.95 2.47
N ASP A 411 12.15 12.51 3.67
CA ASP A 411 12.05 13.95 3.88
C ASP A 411 13.29 14.69 3.35
N LYS A 412 14.48 14.13 3.61
CA LYS A 412 15.74 14.66 3.08
C LYS A 412 15.76 14.66 1.55
N ALA A 413 15.38 13.56 0.91
CA ALA A 413 15.46 13.40 -0.54
C ALA A 413 14.40 14.22 -1.29
N LEU A 414 13.22 14.42 -0.70
CA LEU A 414 12.10 15.11 -1.34
C LEU A 414 12.10 16.62 -1.11
N LYS A 415 12.89 17.12 -0.15
CA LYS A 415 13.00 18.54 0.17
C LYS A 415 13.42 19.36 -1.06
N GLY A 416 12.58 20.33 -1.43
CA GLY A 416 12.84 21.23 -2.56
C GLY A 416 12.58 20.61 -3.94
N THR A 417 11.99 19.42 -3.99
CA THR A 417 11.62 18.75 -5.24
C THR A 417 10.16 19.04 -5.60
N ASN A 418 9.71 18.60 -6.78
CA ASN A 418 8.32 18.73 -7.22
C ASN A 418 7.40 17.63 -6.65
N PHE A 419 7.92 16.73 -5.82
CA PHE A 419 7.11 15.68 -5.21
C PHE A 419 6.30 16.23 -4.05
N GLN A 420 5.04 15.80 -3.98
CA GLN A 420 4.15 16.05 -2.86
C GLN A 420 4.21 14.87 -1.91
N LEU A 421 4.44 15.15 -0.63
CA LEU A 421 4.40 14.12 0.39
C LEU A 421 2.94 13.73 0.68
N LEU A 422 2.62 12.45 0.51
CA LEU A 422 1.41 11.85 1.03
C LEU A 422 1.74 11.20 2.37
N ASP A 423 1.64 11.98 3.44
CA ASP A 423 1.95 11.52 4.79
C ASP A 423 0.83 10.64 5.35
N ILE A 424 1.11 9.34 5.40
CA ILE A 424 0.23 8.33 5.96
C ILE A 424 0.80 7.71 7.23
N THR A 425 2.03 8.05 7.62
CA THR A 425 2.76 7.27 8.62
C THR A 425 2.11 7.46 9.98
N HIS A 426 2.00 8.70 10.44
CA HIS A 426 1.51 8.95 11.79
C HIS A 426 0.08 8.44 11.98
N ILE A 427 -0.81 8.64 11.01
CA ILE A 427 -2.17 8.11 11.08
C ILE A 427 -2.19 6.57 11.15
N SER A 428 -1.20 5.91 10.58
CA SER A 428 -1.12 4.45 10.51
C SER A 428 -0.45 3.84 11.73
N GLU A 429 0.42 4.58 12.44
CA GLU A 429 1.11 4.13 13.67
C GLU A 429 0.11 3.80 14.80
N PHE A 430 -1.07 4.41 14.78
CA PHE A 430 -2.12 4.06 15.74
C PHE A 430 -2.83 2.75 15.40
N ARG A 431 -2.71 2.22 14.19
CA ARG A 431 -3.64 1.24 13.64
C ARG A 431 -3.14 -0.20 13.69
N ALA A 432 -2.44 -0.57 14.75
CA ALA A 432 -2.00 -1.95 15.00
C ALA A 432 -3.14 -2.98 14.87
N ASP A 433 -4.39 -2.58 15.12
CA ASP A 433 -5.60 -3.38 14.99
C ASP A 433 -5.95 -3.82 13.56
N ALA A 434 -5.47 -3.09 12.56
CA ALA A 434 -5.89 -3.17 11.17
C ALA A 434 -5.01 -4.09 10.31
N HIS A 435 -4.00 -4.74 10.89
CA HIS A 435 -3.20 -5.76 10.21
C HIS A 435 -3.96 -7.09 10.09
N PRO A 436 -3.72 -7.90 9.04
CA PRO A 436 -4.31 -9.24 8.96
C PRO A 436 -3.91 -10.16 10.12
N SER A 437 -2.68 -10.02 10.66
CA SER A 437 -2.14 -10.95 11.67
C SER A 437 -2.28 -12.40 11.15
N ALA A 438 -2.82 -13.33 11.94
CA ALA A 438 -3.00 -14.73 11.58
C ALA A 438 -4.12 -14.96 10.54
N ALA A 439 -5.02 -13.99 10.32
CA ALA A 439 -6.20 -14.17 9.47
C ALA A 439 -5.87 -14.42 7.99
N GLY A 440 -4.64 -14.10 7.57
CA GLY A 440 -4.18 -14.36 6.21
C GLY A 440 -3.90 -15.84 5.90
N GLY A 441 -3.96 -16.74 6.90
CA GLY A 441 -3.71 -18.17 6.74
C GLY A 441 -2.25 -18.50 6.41
N LYS A 442 -1.33 -17.59 6.70
CA LYS A 442 0.12 -17.81 6.61
C LYS A 442 0.62 -18.52 7.87
N ARG A 443 1.82 -19.11 7.79
CA ARG A 443 2.48 -19.74 8.95
C ARG A 443 2.95 -18.73 10.01
N HIS A 444 3.01 -17.45 9.65
CA HIS A 444 3.41 -16.34 10.50
C HIS A 444 2.42 -15.19 10.34
N ASP A 445 2.33 -14.34 11.36
CA ASP A 445 1.47 -13.17 11.35
C ASP A 445 1.91 -12.15 10.29
N ASP A 446 0.96 -11.62 9.54
CA ASP A 446 1.20 -10.49 8.65
C ASP A 446 0.94 -9.18 9.39
N CYS A 447 2.02 -8.59 9.92
CA CYS A 447 2.01 -7.31 10.65
C CYS A 447 2.57 -6.15 9.83
N MET A 448 2.63 -6.31 8.49
CA MET A 448 3.11 -5.29 7.56
C MET A 448 1.97 -4.81 6.67
N HIS A 449 1.23 -5.73 6.06
CA HIS A 449 0.11 -5.40 5.18
C HIS A 449 -1.16 -5.07 5.97
N TRP A 450 -2.19 -4.58 5.29
CA TRP A 450 -3.41 -4.09 5.89
C TRP A 450 -4.64 -4.87 5.43
N CYS A 451 -5.56 -5.09 6.36
CA CYS A 451 -6.88 -5.60 6.05
C CYS A 451 -7.61 -4.71 5.03
N LEU A 452 -8.30 -5.35 4.08
CA LEU A 452 -9.20 -4.69 3.13
C LEU A 452 -10.63 -5.22 3.24
N PRO A 453 -11.65 -4.35 3.25
CA PRO A 453 -11.58 -2.89 3.45
C PRO A 453 -11.01 -2.51 4.84
N GLY A 454 -10.46 -1.30 4.98
CA GLY A 454 -9.72 -0.92 6.20
C GLY A 454 -8.87 0.36 6.11
N LEU A 455 -7.66 0.34 6.68
CA LEU A 455 -6.82 1.53 6.83
C LEU A 455 -6.48 2.21 5.49
N THR A 456 -6.14 1.42 4.47
CA THR A 456 -5.75 1.95 3.15
C THR A 456 -6.87 2.74 2.44
N ASP A 457 -8.13 2.54 2.86
CA ASP A 457 -9.25 3.37 2.41
C ASP A 457 -9.07 4.83 2.85
N THR A 458 -8.50 5.03 4.04
CA THR A 458 -8.16 6.36 4.59
C THR A 458 -6.97 6.97 3.87
N TRP A 459 -5.99 6.16 3.44
CA TRP A 459 -4.90 6.64 2.60
C TRP A 459 -5.43 7.16 1.26
N ASN A 460 -6.42 6.48 0.68
CA ASN A 460 -7.11 6.95 -0.52
C ASN A 460 -7.94 8.21 -0.26
N ASP A 461 -8.60 8.33 0.90
CA ASP A 461 -9.27 9.57 1.32
C ASP A 461 -8.28 10.75 1.36
N LEU A 462 -7.11 10.57 1.98
CA LEU A 462 -6.03 11.57 2.02
C LEU A 462 -5.53 11.92 0.61
N PHE A 463 -5.17 10.91 -0.17
CA PHE A 463 -4.66 11.09 -1.53
C PHE A 463 -5.62 11.91 -2.39
N ILE A 464 -6.91 11.61 -2.33
CA ILE A 464 -7.93 12.30 -3.12
C ILE A 464 -8.21 13.71 -2.59
N ALA A 465 -8.13 13.92 -1.28
CA ALA A 465 -8.18 15.27 -0.72
C ALA A 465 -7.01 16.14 -1.23
N HIS A 466 -5.80 15.58 -1.28
CA HIS A 466 -4.63 16.27 -1.86
C HIS A 466 -4.82 16.54 -3.36
N LEU A 467 -5.27 15.56 -4.14
CA LEU A 467 -5.52 15.75 -5.58
C LEU A 467 -6.54 16.86 -5.85
N ASN A 468 -7.65 16.88 -5.11
CA ASN A 468 -8.67 17.91 -5.27
C ASN A 468 -8.11 19.31 -4.96
N ARG A 469 -7.23 19.46 -3.96
CA ARG A 469 -6.56 20.74 -3.66
C ARG A 469 -5.69 21.22 -4.82
N ILE A 470 -4.97 20.32 -5.48
CA ILE A 470 -4.16 20.70 -6.65
C ILE A 470 -5.07 21.15 -7.79
N ARG A 471 -6.17 20.42 -8.03
CA ARG A 471 -7.12 20.75 -9.09
C ARG A 471 -7.85 22.08 -8.87
N VAL A 472 -8.02 22.53 -7.64
CA VAL A 472 -8.63 23.84 -7.35
C VAL A 472 -7.64 24.99 -7.56
N ARG A 473 -6.33 24.73 -7.48
CA ARG A 473 -5.27 25.75 -7.64
C ARG A 473 -4.86 26.00 -9.09
N ASN A 474 -5.10 25.03 -9.97
CA ASN A 474 -4.81 25.08 -11.41
C ASN A 474 -6.11 25.26 -12.18
#